data_AF-A0A957MSY4-F1
#
_entry.id   AF-A0A957MSY4-F1
#
_cell.length_a   1.000
_cell.length_b   1.000
_cell.length_c   1.000
_cell.angle_alpha   90.00
_cell.angle_beta   90.00
_cell.angle_gamma   90.00
#
_symmetry.space_group_name_H-M   'P 1'
#
loop_
_entity.id
_entity.type
_entity.pdbx_description
1 polymer ?
#
loop_
_entity_poly.entity_id
_entity_poly.type
_entity_poly.pdbx_seq_one_letter_code
_entity_poly.pdbx_strand_id
1 'polypeptide(L)'
;MSSISPVFIGLDLAWSTANRTGGAVIQEGALHAWTGVLTDDASIEAFIAAHVPADAPLVVAIDAPLRVPNAQGRRRADHEVSLAWGRFQAGAYPANRTLLAYDGTIRGEVLAARLAQRFGCVETAPIPQHGAGRYVCEVFPHPAHVALFDLPRTLKYKRKPGRTPASVAAEFARYQQALAGLAAADPPLAGQKALVAVDAGALRGRALQELEETLDAVTCAYVAWYAWHHGPARQRVYGSVAEGHILVPWPEAMAARMTAPSEEKPSPSKEKSTMPDSDRTGLPPDTLNARIGVLTRREVEARILAPIIDALGDAFGREAVIAVVRDAIIRIAQEQGMQLTATMGGDDLPAFAESLRFWTQDNALELEVLAQDGDRFDFNVTRCRYAELYRSLGIPELGAVLSCNRDWALIQGFNPDVDLERTQTLMQGAAFCDFRYRRSERPENA
;
A
#
# COMPACT_ATOMS: atom_id res chain seq x y z
N MET A 1 38.10 8.39 25.33
CA MET A 1 36.78 7.86 25.71
C MET A 1 36.35 6.94 24.60
N SER A 2 36.25 5.62 24.83
CA SER A 2 35.73 4.71 23.81
C SER A 2 34.29 5.12 23.52
N SER A 3 34.00 5.55 22.30
CA SER A 3 32.63 5.86 21.89
C SER A 3 31.78 4.60 22.01
N ILE A 4 30.65 4.68 22.72
CA ILE A 4 29.71 3.56 22.80
C ILE A 4 29.17 3.29 21.40
N SER A 5 29.32 2.05 20.93
CA SER A 5 28.89 1.65 19.59
C SER A 5 27.37 1.80 19.42
N PRO A 6 26.89 2.44 18.33
CA PRO A 6 25.47 2.58 18.07
C PRO A 6 24.80 1.22 17.86
N VAL A 7 23.54 1.11 18.27
CA VAL A 7 22.73 -0.11 18.13
C VAL A 7 21.58 0.13 17.15
N PHE A 8 21.38 -0.81 16.23
CA PHE A 8 20.33 -0.75 15.22
C PHE A 8 19.35 -1.89 15.44
N ILE A 9 18.09 -1.57 15.69
CA ILE A 9 17.02 -2.52 15.93
C ILE A 9 16.10 -2.52 14.72
N GLY A 10 15.73 -3.71 14.25
CA GLY A 10 14.69 -3.91 13.26
C GLY A 10 13.54 -4.72 13.84
N LEU A 11 12.31 -4.31 13.52
CA LEU A 11 11.09 -5.00 13.93
C LEU A 11 10.17 -5.23 12.72
N ASP A 12 9.79 -6.49 12.47
CA ASP A 12 8.64 -6.83 11.61
C ASP A 12 7.40 -6.90 12.50
N LEU A 13 6.68 -5.77 12.63
CA LEU A 13 5.67 -5.60 13.67
C LEU A 13 4.30 -6.10 13.18
N ALA A 14 3.91 -7.28 13.68
CA ALA A 14 2.54 -7.75 13.53
C ALA A 14 1.51 -6.73 14.04
N TRP A 15 0.41 -6.56 13.32
CA TRP A 15 -0.62 -5.56 13.67
C TRP A 15 -1.37 -5.85 14.96
N SER A 16 -1.38 -7.11 15.42
CA SER A 16 -1.99 -7.52 16.69
C SER A 16 -1.06 -8.42 17.50
N THR A 17 -1.26 -8.46 18.81
CA THR A 17 -0.50 -9.29 19.76
C THR A 17 -0.80 -10.79 19.64
N ALA A 18 -1.81 -11.17 18.85
CA ALA A 18 -2.10 -12.56 18.52
C ALA A 18 -1.08 -13.18 17.56
N ASN A 19 -0.35 -12.33 16.83
CA ASN A 19 0.67 -12.72 15.86
C ASN A 19 2.07 -12.40 16.39
N ARG A 20 3.05 -13.18 15.93
CA ARG A 20 4.46 -12.99 16.29
C ARG A 20 5.03 -11.77 15.60
N THR A 21 6.05 -11.19 16.21
CA THR A 21 6.83 -10.05 15.73
C THR A 21 8.28 -10.48 15.62
N GLY A 22 8.90 -10.13 14.50
CA GLY A 22 10.33 -10.29 14.31
C GLY A 22 11.13 -9.23 15.05
N GLY A 23 12.32 -9.59 15.52
CA GLY A 23 13.29 -8.67 16.10
C GLY A 23 14.70 -9.00 15.63
N ALA A 24 15.49 -7.98 15.31
CA ALA A 24 16.90 -8.13 14.96
C ALA A 24 17.74 -6.98 15.52
N VAL A 25 19.00 -7.28 15.86
CA VAL A 25 19.97 -6.34 16.43
C VAL A 25 21.22 -6.35 15.56
N ILE A 26 21.57 -5.19 15.01
CA ILE A 26 22.86 -4.96 14.35
C ILE A 26 23.68 -4.02 15.23
N GLN A 27 24.94 -4.37 15.44
CA GLN A 27 25.93 -3.55 16.15
C GLN A 27 27.30 -3.78 15.50
N GLU A 28 28.08 -2.71 15.31
CA GLU A 28 29.42 -2.79 14.73
C GLU A 28 29.46 -3.49 13.35
N GLY A 29 28.42 -3.30 12.53
CA GLY A 29 28.32 -3.92 11.20
C GLY A 29 28.08 -5.43 11.24
N ALA A 30 27.68 -6.01 12.37
CA ALA A 30 27.37 -7.42 12.51
C ALA A 30 25.96 -7.64 13.07
N LEU A 31 25.28 -8.67 12.57
CA LEU A 31 24.04 -9.18 13.14
C LEU A 31 24.36 -9.90 14.47
N HIS A 32 23.95 -9.30 15.58
CA HIS A 32 24.29 -9.75 16.93
C HIS A 32 23.22 -10.67 17.54
N ALA A 33 21.94 -10.36 17.30
CA ALA A 33 20.82 -11.14 17.80
C ALA A 33 19.62 -11.05 16.85
N TRP A 34 18.79 -12.08 16.85
CA TRP A 34 17.55 -12.12 16.08
C TRP A 34 16.53 -13.08 16.69
N THR A 35 15.25 -12.86 16.40
CA THR A 35 14.13 -13.68 16.86
C THR A 35 12.91 -13.45 15.97
N GLY A 36 12.05 -14.46 15.83
CA GLY A 36 10.78 -14.37 15.11
C GLY A 36 9.58 -14.70 16.00
N VAL A 37 9.73 -14.57 17.32
CA VAL A 37 8.74 -15.08 18.30
C VAL A 37 8.32 -14.07 19.37
N LEU A 38 8.61 -12.78 19.19
CA LEU A 38 8.10 -11.76 20.11
C LEU A 38 6.57 -11.70 19.98
N THR A 39 5.84 -11.58 21.08
CA THR A 39 4.37 -11.70 21.07
C THR A 39 3.69 -10.36 21.37
N ASP A 40 4.12 -9.70 22.44
CA ASP A 40 3.53 -8.46 22.93
C ASP A 40 4.58 -7.35 23.08
N ASP A 41 4.12 -6.14 23.37
CA ASP A 41 4.98 -4.97 23.47
C ASP A 41 5.99 -5.08 24.63
N ALA A 42 5.64 -5.80 25.71
CA ALA A 42 6.56 -6.03 26.82
C ALA A 42 7.73 -6.95 26.41
N SER A 43 7.46 -7.97 25.60
CA SER A 43 8.49 -8.85 25.03
C SER A 43 9.41 -8.09 24.06
N ILE A 44 8.87 -7.16 23.28
CA ILE A 44 9.65 -6.28 22.39
C ILE A 44 10.56 -5.36 23.21
N GLU A 45 10.03 -4.69 24.22
CA GLU A 45 10.83 -3.83 25.10
C GLU A 45 11.91 -4.61 25.85
N ALA A 46 11.61 -5.83 26.31
CA ALA A 46 12.59 -6.69 26.96
C ALA A 46 13.72 -7.09 26.00
N PHE A 47 13.37 -7.44 24.75
CA PHE A 47 14.36 -7.72 23.71
C PHE A 47 15.27 -6.51 23.43
N ILE A 48 14.72 -5.31 23.31
CA ILE A 48 15.52 -4.09 23.10
C ILE A 48 16.40 -3.79 24.32
N ALA A 49 15.83 -3.84 25.52
CA ALA A 49 16.56 -3.55 26.75
C ALA A 49 17.73 -4.52 27.01
N ALA A 50 17.63 -5.76 26.55
CA ALA A 50 18.71 -6.74 26.65
C ALA A 50 19.93 -6.41 25.78
N HIS A 51 19.78 -5.58 24.74
CA HIS A 51 20.82 -5.32 23.74
C HIS A 51 21.23 -3.84 23.64
N VAL A 52 20.53 -2.92 24.31
CA VAL A 52 20.79 -1.48 24.20
C VAL A 52 21.27 -0.91 25.54
N PRO A 53 22.57 -0.57 25.66
CA PRO A 53 23.08 0.18 26.82
C PRO A 53 22.35 1.51 26.99
N ALA A 54 22.24 2.01 28.23
CA ALA A 54 21.46 3.22 28.55
C ALA A 54 21.89 4.48 27.77
N ASP A 55 23.19 4.60 27.46
CA ASP A 55 23.77 5.79 26.81
C ASP A 55 24.19 5.55 25.34
N ALA A 56 23.88 4.38 24.78
CA ALA A 56 24.21 4.09 23.38
C ALA A 56 23.30 4.89 22.43
N PRO A 57 23.81 5.40 21.30
CA PRO A 57 22.95 5.82 20.19
C PRO A 57 22.11 4.63 19.71
N LEU A 58 20.86 4.89 19.32
CA LEU A 58 19.89 3.86 18.97
C LEU A 58 19.13 4.27 17.72
N VAL A 59 18.93 3.35 16.79
CA VAL A 59 17.94 3.52 15.71
C VAL A 59 17.04 2.31 15.68
N VAL A 60 15.73 2.53 15.79
CA VAL A 60 14.70 1.48 15.67
C VAL A 60 13.93 1.67 14.37
N ALA A 61 14.03 0.73 13.45
CA ALA A 61 13.24 0.68 12.22
C ALA A 61 12.12 -0.35 12.37
N ILE A 62 10.88 0.06 12.09
CA ILE A 62 9.68 -0.74 12.32
C ILE A 62 8.91 -0.89 11.01
N ASP A 63 8.65 -2.13 10.58
CA ASP A 63 7.68 -2.42 9.50
C ASP A 63 6.25 -2.36 10.06
N ALA A 64 5.78 -1.15 10.33
CA ALA A 64 4.39 -0.86 10.62
C ALA A 64 4.13 0.66 10.60
N PRO A 65 2.89 1.07 10.26
CA PRO A 65 2.44 2.44 10.41
C PRO A 65 2.63 2.99 11.83
N LEU A 66 3.48 4.01 11.99
CA LEU A 66 3.72 4.65 13.30
C LEU A 66 2.78 5.83 13.58
N ARG A 67 2.13 6.35 12.54
CA ARG A 67 1.02 7.33 12.63
C ARG A 67 -0.01 7.06 11.56
N VAL A 68 -1.28 7.07 11.96
CA VAL A 68 -2.41 6.80 11.09
C VAL A 68 -3.51 7.84 11.36
N PRO A 69 -3.42 9.05 10.76
CA PRO A 69 -4.37 10.12 11.04
C PRO A 69 -5.74 9.87 10.42
N ASN A 70 -5.81 9.10 9.33
CA ASN A 70 -7.02 8.87 8.55
C ASN A 70 -7.86 7.72 9.12
N ALA A 71 -9.18 7.95 9.23
CA ALA A 71 -10.12 6.93 9.66
C ALA A 71 -10.24 5.78 8.64
N GLN A 72 -10.38 6.13 7.35
CA GLN A 72 -10.53 5.21 6.22
C GLN A 72 -9.60 5.63 5.07
N GLY A 73 -9.64 4.90 3.95
CA GLY A 73 -8.83 5.22 2.77
C GLY A 73 -7.35 4.92 2.97
N ARG A 74 -6.49 5.77 2.42
CA ARG A 74 -5.04 5.57 2.40
C ARG A 74 -4.36 6.84 2.89
N ARG A 75 -3.41 6.73 3.83
CA ARG A 75 -2.59 7.89 4.22
C ARG A 75 -1.64 8.29 3.09
N ARG A 76 -1.17 9.54 3.16
CA ARG A 76 -0.27 10.14 2.18
C ARG A 76 1.01 9.31 1.93
N ALA A 77 1.68 8.87 2.99
CA ALA A 77 2.91 8.08 2.87
C ALA A 77 2.69 6.79 2.07
N ASP A 78 1.61 6.06 2.36
CA ASP A 78 1.27 4.89 1.58
C ASP A 78 1.07 5.32 0.13
N HIS A 79 0.24 6.35 -0.12
CA HIS A 79 -0.12 6.89 -1.45
C HIS A 79 1.11 7.08 -2.33
N GLU A 80 2.04 7.89 -1.84
CA GLU A 80 3.26 8.24 -2.55
C GLU A 80 4.17 7.02 -2.76
N VAL A 81 4.26 6.09 -1.79
CA VAL A 81 5.03 4.85 -1.98
C VAL A 81 4.48 4.02 -3.13
N SER A 82 3.18 3.73 -3.21
CA SER A 82 2.73 2.87 -4.33
C SER A 82 2.73 3.59 -5.68
N LEU A 83 2.68 4.93 -5.72
CA LEU A 83 2.95 5.66 -6.97
C LEU A 83 4.40 5.45 -7.43
N ALA A 84 5.37 5.65 -6.53
CA ALA A 84 6.79 5.53 -6.87
C ALA A 84 7.23 4.08 -7.14
N TRP A 85 6.69 3.13 -6.38
CA TRP A 85 7.18 1.75 -6.32
C TRP A 85 6.27 0.71 -6.97
N GLY A 86 5.10 1.12 -7.47
CA GLY A 86 4.12 0.24 -8.11
C GLY A 86 4.70 -0.57 -9.28
N ARG A 87 5.58 0.05 -10.09
CA ARG A 87 6.27 -0.62 -11.21
C ARG A 87 7.16 -1.79 -10.79
N PHE A 88 7.59 -1.83 -9.53
CA PHE A 88 8.38 -2.92 -8.94
C PHE A 88 7.51 -3.90 -8.14
N GLN A 89 6.18 -3.71 -8.14
CA GLN A 89 5.22 -4.43 -7.30
C GLN A 89 5.44 -4.22 -5.79
N ALA A 90 6.08 -3.11 -5.42
CA ALA A 90 6.44 -2.74 -4.05
C ALA A 90 5.54 -1.62 -3.50
N GLY A 91 4.27 -1.63 -3.88
CA GLY A 91 3.28 -0.68 -3.33
C GLY A 91 2.87 -1.04 -1.90
N ALA A 92 2.64 -0.01 -1.09
CA ALA A 92 2.09 -0.12 0.25
C ALA A 92 0.60 -0.46 0.23
N TYR A 93 0.18 -1.28 1.20
CA TYR A 93 -1.22 -1.49 1.51
C TYR A 93 -1.79 -0.26 2.24
N PRO A 94 -3.07 0.13 2.04
CA PRO A 94 -3.63 1.27 2.75
C PRO A 94 -3.63 1.07 4.27
N ALA A 95 -2.95 1.95 4.99
CA ALA A 95 -3.06 2.09 6.43
C ALA A 95 -4.18 3.09 6.75
N ASN A 96 -5.12 2.67 7.59
CA ASN A 96 -6.17 3.53 8.16
C ASN A 96 -6.67 2.92 9.48
N ARG A 97 -7.36 3.73 10.29
CA ARG A 97 -7.85 3.29 11.61
C ARG A 97 -8.83 2.13 11.50
N THR A 98 -9.68 2.07 10.48
CA THR A 98 -10.62 0.94 10.29
C THR A 98 -9.90 -0.40 10.06
N LEU A 99 -8.75 -0.40 9.39
CA LEU A 99 -8.00 -1.61 9.07
C LEU A 99 -7.03 -2.02 10.18
N LEU A 100 -6.47 -1.06 10.90
CA LEU A 100 -5.35 -1.29 11.83
C LEU A 100 -5.74 -1.18 13.30
N ALA A 101 -6.88 -0.57 13.63
CA ALA A 101 -7.29 -0.46 15.03
C ALA A 101 -7.79 -1.81 15.53
N TYR A 102 -7.01 -2.44 16.41
CA TYR A 102 -7.42 -3.60 17.19
C TYR A 102 -7.70 -3.14 18.62
N ASP A 103 -8.89 -3.44 19.13
CA ASP A 103 -9.39 -2.95 20.42
C ASP A 103 -9.26 -1.41 20.59
N GLY A 104 -9.47 -0.67 19.50
CA GLY A 104 -9.41 0.80 19.47
C GLY A 104 -7.99 1.38 19.44
N THR A 105 -6.96 0.55 19.33
CA THR A 105 -5.55 0.99 19.32
C THR A 105 -4.83 0.58 18.05
N ILE A 106 -3.86 1.40 17.63
CA ILE A 106 -2.94 1.06 16.54
C ILE A 106 -1.61 0.69 17.16
N ARG A 107 -1.20 -0.56 16.99
CA ARG A 107 -0.02 -1.10 17.67
C ARG A 107 1.27 -0.34 17.38
N GLY A 108 1.45 0.15 16.14
CA GLY A 108 2.60 0.98 15.78
C GLY A 108 2.64 2.31 16.54
N GLU A 109 1.51 3.01 16.68
CA GLU A 109 1.39 4.24 17.48
C GLU A 109 1.70 3.97 18.96
N VAL A 110 1.17 2.87 19.50
CA VAL A 110 1.42 2.44 20.90
C VAL A 110 2.90 2.15 21.12
N LEU A 111 3.51 1.34 20.26
CA LEU A 111 4.92 0.96 20.39
C LEU A 111 5.84 2.18 20.26
N ALA A 112 5.58 3.09 19.31
CA ALA A 112 6.35 4.33 19.18
C ALA A 112 6.33 5.17 20.46
N ALA A 113 5.15 5.34 21.08
CA ALA A 113 5.01 6.07 22.34
C ALA A 113 5.77 5.38 23.48
N ARG A 114 5.72 4.05 23.55
CA ARG A 114 6.48 3.27 24.54
C ARG A 114 7.99 3.39 24.35
N LEU A 115 8.47 3.35 23.12
CA LEU A 115 9.88 3.52 22.80
C LEU A 115 10.38 4.92 23.17
N ALA A 116 9.57 5.96 22.93
CA ALA A 116 9.85 7.31 23.39
C ALA A 116 9.95 7.39 24.92
N GLN A 117 8.99 6.81 25.63
CA GLN A 117 8.95 6.84 27.10
C GLN A 117 10.10 6.05 27.75
N ARG A 118 10.37 4.83 27.25
CA ARG A 118 11.30 3.89 27.90
C ARG A 118 12.74 4.04 27.44
N PHE A 119 12.95 4.36 26.17
CA PHE A 119 14.28 4.42 25.57
C PHE A 119 14.68 5.83 25.11
N GLY A 120 13.80 6.82 25.20
CA GLY A 120 14.07 8.19 24.76
C GLY A 120 14.10 8.35 23.24
N CYS A 121 13.46 7.43 22.50
CA CYS A 121 13.43 7.51 21.04
C CYS A 121 12.58 8.69 20.55
N VAL A 122 13.08 9.39 19.54
CA VAL A 122 12.35 10.44 18.82
C VAL A 122 12.04 9.95 17.41
N GLU A 123 10.78 10.05 16.99
CA GLU A 123 10.40 9.70 15.62
C GLU A 123 11.11 10.62 14.63
N THR A 124 11.91 10.04 13.74
CA THR A 124 12.86 10.80 12.91
C THR A 124 12.96 10.17 11.53
N ALA A 125 12.59 10.91 10.50
CA ALA A 125 12.83 10.58 9.10
C ALA A 125 13.05 11.88 8.32
N PRO A 126 14.19 12.05 7.62
CA PRO A 126 15.31 11.11 7.48
C PRO A 126 16.14 10.96 8.75
N ILE A 127 16.82 9.82 8.90
CA ILE A 127 17.77 9.56 9.99
C ILE A 127 19.07 10.36 9.76
N PRO A 128 19.57 11.11 10.77
CA PRO A 128 20.84 11.83 10.64
C PRO A 128 22.04 10.92 10.47
N GLN A 129 22.99 11.33 9.62
CA GLN A 129 24.24 10.60 9.43
C GLN A 129 25.04 10.58 10.72
N HIS A 130 25.47 9.39 11.15
CA HIS A 130 26.26 9.19 12.36
C HIS A 130 25.67 9.87 13.62
N GLY A 131 24.35 10.05 13.66
CA GLY A 131 23.67 10.76 14.74
C GLY A 131 23.84 10.03 16.08
N ALA A 132 24.16 10.77 17.14
CA ALA A 132 24.32 10.22 18.49
C ALA A 132 22.99 10.08 19.27
N GLY A 133 21.87 10.45 18.65
CA GLY A 133 20.55 10.39 19.25
C GLY A 133 19.94 8.99 19.27
N ARG A 134 18.68 8.95 19.71
CA ARG A 134 17.85 7.76 19.72
C ARG A 134 16.65 7.99 18.84
N TYR A 135 16.56 7.25 17.75
CA TYR A 135 15.60 7.50 16.68
C TYR A 135 14.68 6.29 16.51
N VAL A 136 13.43 6.55 16.16
CA VAL A 136 12.50 5.53 15.65
C VAL A 136 11.98 5.98 14.30
N CYS A 137 11.84 5.05 13.35
CA CYS A 137 11.29 5.35 12.03
C CYS A 137 10.46 4.19 11.51
N GLU A 138 9.50 4.54 10.68
CA GLU A 138 8.72 3.59 9.90
C GLU A 138 9.49 3.22 8.63
N VAL A 139 9.59 1.93 8.37
CA VAL A 139 10.18 1.38 7.14
C VAL A 139 9.19 0.44 6.47
N PHE A 140 9.45 0.11 5.20
CA PHE A 140 8.67 -0.88 4.47
C PHE A 140 9.61 -1.82 3.70
N PRO A 141 9.70 -3.11 4.08
CA PRO A 141 10.67 -4.05 3.53
C PRO A 141 10.58 -4.25 2.02
N HIS A 142 9.39 -4.26 1.41
CA HIS A 142 9.26 -4.51 -0.03
C HIS A 142 10.06 -3.53 -0.92
N PRO A 143 9.88 -2.18 -0.82
CA PRO A 143 10.71 -1.25 -1.56
C PRO A 143 12.16 -1.25 -1.07
N ALA A 144 12.42 -1.53 0.21
CA ALA A 144 13.79 -1.67 0.72
C ALA A 144 14.54 -2.84 0.06
N HIS A 145 13.91 -4.01 -0.11
CA HIS A 145 14.49 -5.16 -0.83
C HIS A 145 14.82 -4.79 -2.27
N VAL A 146 13.91 -4.10 -2.96
CA VAL A 146 14.12 -3.65 -4.34
C VAL A 146 15.32 -2.70 -4.42
N ALA A 147 15.41 -1.75 -3.49
CA ALA A 147 16.49 -0.76 -3.41
C ALA A 147 17.85 -1.38 -3.07
N LEU A 148 17.93 -2.16 -2.00
CA LEU A 148 19.18 -2.67 -1.43
C LEU A 148 19.78 -3.82 -2.23
N PHE A 149 18.92 -4.68 -2.81
CA PHE A 149 19.36 -5.88 -3.51
C PHE A 149 19.28 -5.74 -5.04
N ASP A 150 19.01 -4.51 -5.53
CA ASP A 150 18.79 -4.18 -6.94
C ASP A 150 17.83 -5.15 -7.67
N LEU A 151 16.70 -5.45 -7.04
CA LEU A 151 15.76 -6.43 -7.60
C LEU A 151 14.92 -5.79 -8.71
N PRO A 152 14.54 -6.57 -9.74
CA PRO A 152 13.60 -6.10 -10.76
C PRO A 152 12.20 -5.87 -10.18
N ARG A 153 11.78 -6.68 -9.19
CA ARG A 153 10.49 -6.65 -8.50
C ARG A 153 10.64 -7.25 -7.09
N THR A 154 9.64 -7.07 -6.23
CA THR A 154 9.60 -7.67 -4.89
C THR A 154 9.75 -9.20 -4.90
N LEU A 155 10.38 -9.74 -3.87
CA LEU A 155 10.41 -11.17 -3.56
C LEU A 155 9.01 -11.68 -3.17
N LYS A 156 8.64 -12.90 -3.56
CA LYS A 156 7.30 -13.50 -3.37
C LYS A 156 7.30 -14.60 -2.29
N TYR A 157 8.07 -14.40 -1.22
CA TYR A 157 8.27 -15.35 -0.12
C TYR A 157 7.06 -15.48 0.83
N LYS A 158 6.30 -14.40 1.10
CA LYS A 158 5.10 -14.49 1.94
C LYS A 158 4.05 -15.43 1.33
N ARG A 159 3.41 -16.29 2.12
CA ARG A 159 2.34 -17.17 1.61
C ARG A 159 1.13 -16.37 1.17
N LYS A 160 0.69 -16.55 -0.07
CA LYS A 160 -0.52 -15.95 -0.64
C LYS A 160 -1.22 -16.95 -1.57
N PRO A 161 -2.55 -16.85 -1.78
CA PRO A 161 -3.24 -17.65 -2.78
C PRO A 161 -2.53 -17.61 -4.14
N GLY A 162 -2.45 -18.75 -4.82
CA GLY A 162 -1.74 -18.90 -6.10
C GLY A 162 -0.23 -19.15 -5.99
N ARG A 163 0.36 -19.22 -4.79
CA ARG A 163 1.78 -19.59 -4.61
C ARG A 163 1.91 -21.02 -4.11
N THR A 164 2.70 -21.83 -4.81
CA THR A 164 3.01 -23.21 -4.37
C THR A 164 4.05 -23.18 -3.25
N PRO A 165 4.08 -24.17 -2.34
CA PRO A 165 5.13 -24.28 -1.33
C PRO A 165 6.55 -24.26 -1.91
N ALA A 166 6.75 -24.88 -3.07
CA ALA A 166 8.03 -24.86 -3.78
C ALA A 166 8.41 -23.46 -4.27
N SER A 167 7.46 -22.71 -4.86
CA SER A 167 7.71 -21.33 -5.30
C SER A 167 8.04 -20.41 -4.12
N VAL A 168 7.35 -20.58 -2.98
CA VAL A 168 7.63 -19.85 -1.74
C VAL A 168 9.03 -20.17 -1.22
N ALA A 169 9.40 -21.44 -1.14
CA ALA A 169 10.72 -21.86 -0.70
C ALA A 169 11.84 -21.31 -1.60
N ALA A 170 11.64 -21.28 -2.93
CA ALA A 170 12.59 -20.69 -3.87
C ALA A 170 12.77 -19.18 -3.64
N GLU A 171 11.69 -18.45 -3.35
CA GLU A 171 11.75 -17.02 -3.04
C GLU A 171 12.42 -16.75 -1.68
N PHE A 172 12.22 -17.61 -0.68
CA PHE A 172 13.00 -17.57 0.56
C PHE A 172 14.50 -17.77 0.29
N ALA A 173 14.88 -18.75 -0.52
CA ALA A 173 16.28 -18.97 -0.87
C ALA A 173 16.90 -17.75 -1.56
N ARG A 174 16.16 -17.10 -2.48
CA ARG A 174 16.58 -15.83 -3.10
C ARG A 174 16.74 -14.70 -2.08
N TYR A 175 15.80 -14.59 -1.13
CA TYR A 175 15.88 -13.60 -0.05
C TYR A 175 17.11 -13.83 0.84
N GLN A 176 17.33 -15.06 1.29
CA GLN A 176 18.47 -15.44 2.12
C GLN A 176 19.80 -15.21 1.38
N GLN A 177 19.85 -15.48 0.07
CA GLN A 177 21.02 -15.18 -0.76
C GLN A 177 21.26 -13.66 -0.87
N ALA A 178 20.21 -12.86 -1.01
CA ALA A 178 20.32 -11.40 -1.04
C ALA A 178 20.85 -10.84 0.29
N LEU A 179 20.35 -11.34 1.42
CA LEU A 179 20.86 -11.01 2.76
C LEU A 179 22.31 -11.48 2.98
N ALA A 180 22.69 -12.65 2.45
CA ALA A 180 24.08 -13.10 2.47
C ALA A 180 25.00 -12.15 1.68
N GLY A 181 24.51 -11.60 0.56
CA GLY A 181 25.22 -10.62 -0.26
C GLY A 181 25.57 -9.32 0.48
N LEU A 182 24.86 -8.98 1.56
CA LEU A 182 25.16 -7.81 2.38
C LEU A 182 26.54 -7.85 3.03
N ALA A 183 27.20 -9.02 3.11
CA ALA A 183 28.60 -9.11 3.55
C ALA A 183 29.57 -8.31 2.67
N ALA A 184 29.20 -8.07 1.41
CA ALA A 184 29.97 -7.28 0.45
C ALA A 184 29.30 -5.94 0.09
N ALA A 185 28.20 -5.58 0.77
CA ALA A 185 27.50 -4.32 0.54
C ALA A 185 28.19 -3.15 1.25
N ASP A 186 27.67 -1.95 1.02
CA ASP A 186 28.11 -0.72 1.68
C ASP A 186 26.93 -0.05 2.41
N PRO A 187 26.90 -0.05 3.76
CA PRO A 187 27.87 -0.68 4.65
C PRO A 187 27.75 -2.22 4.67
N PRO A 188 28.83 -2.96 4.99
CA PRO A 188 28.78 -4.41 5.06
C PRO A 188 27.99 -4.89 6.29
N LEU A 189 27.40 -6.08 6.17
CA LEU A 189 26.77 -6.82 7.27
C LEU A 189 27.44 -8.19 7.44
N ALA A 190 28.01 -8.45 8.61
CA ALA A 190 28.51 -9.75 9.02
C ALA A 190 27.51 -10.52 9.91
N GLY A 191 27.79 -11.79 10.22
CA GLY A 191 27.04 -12.58 11.21
C GLY A 191 25.78 -13.32 10.71
N GLN A 192 25.35 -13.09 9.46
CA GLN A 192 24.13 -13.65 8.90
C GLN A 192 24.20 -15.14 8.50
N LYS A 193 25.40 -15.76 8.47
CA LYS A 193 25.63 -17.11 7.90
C LYS A 193 24.69 -18.18 8.46
N ALA A 194 24.49 -18.20 9.77
CA ALA A 194 23.63 -19.21 10.41
C ALA A 194 22.16 -19.06 9.99
N LEU A 195 21.68 -17.82 9.88
CA LEU A 195 20.29 -17.50 9.54
C LEU A 195 19.99 -17.77 8.06
N VAL A 196 20.90 -17.38 7.16
CA VAL A 196 20.69 -17.56 5.71
C VAL A 196 20.89 -19.01 5.25
N ALA A 197 21.46 -19.88 6.10
CA ALA A 197 21.65 -21.30 5.81
C ALA A 197 20.42 -22.17 6.16
N VAL A 198 19.39 -21.60 6.80
CA VAL A 198 18.17 -22.34 7.16
C VAL A 198 17.39 -22.73 5.90
N ASP A 199 17.09 -24.03 5.73
CA ASP A 199 16.27 -24.49 4.60
C ASP A 199 14.78 -24.19 4.82
N ALA A 200 14.29 -23.09 4.25
CA ALA A 200 12.87 -22.74 4.29
C ALA A 200 11.96 -23.81 3.65
N GLY A 201 12.49 -24.60 2.70
CA GLY A 201 11.78 -25.71 2.06
C GLY A 201 11.43 -26.85 3.02
N ALA A 202 12.20 -27.01 4.10
CA ALA A 202 11.95 -27.96 5.17
C ALA A 202 10.97 -27.45 6.25
N LEU A 203 10.73 -26.14 6.33
CA LEU A 203 9.90 -25.52 7.37
C LEU A 203 8.42 -25.44 6.98
N ARG A 204 7.53 -25.57 7.97
CA ARG A 204 6.07 -25.47 7.80
C ARG A 204 5.43 -24.73 8.98
N GLY A 205 4.24 -24.17 8.74
CA GLY A 205 3.45 -23.50 9.77
C GLY A 205 4.25 -22.43 10.52
N ARG A 206 4.19 -22.47 11.86
CA ARG A 206 4.83 -21.48 12.75
C ARG A 206 6.34 -21.37 12.57
N ALA A 207 7.04 -22.45 12.20
CA ALA A 207 8.49 -22.40 12.02
C ALA A 207 8.88 -21.61 10.75
N LEU A 208 8.09 -21.75 9.67
CA LEU A 208 8.30 -20.95 8.46
C LEU A 208 7.91 -19.48 8.69
N GLN A 209 6.84 -19.23 9.44
CA GLN A 209 6.44 -17.88 9.83
C GLN A 209 7.54 -17.22 10.69
N GLU A 210 8.10 -17.94 11.65
CA GLU A 210 9.20 -17.43 12.48
C GLU A 210 10.43 -17.05 11.64
N LEU A 211 10.78 -17.84 10.63
CA LEU A 211 11.82 -17.47 9.68
C LEU A 211 11.44 -16.20 8.89
N GLU A 212 10.19 -16.08 8.43
CA GLU A 212 9.68 -14.89 7.73
C GLU A 212 9.87 -13.62 8.56
N GLU A 213 9.29 -13.59 9.76
CA GLU A 213 9.36 -12.47 10.71
C GLU A 213 10.81 -12.11 11.03
N THR A 214 11.67 -13.13 11.22
CA THR A 214 13.09 -12.93 11.51
C THR A 214 13.80 -12.24 10.35
N LEU A 215 13.63 -12.72 9.11
CA LEU A 215 14.33 -12.15 7.95
C LEU A 215 13.87 -10.71 7.66
N ASP A 216 12.58 -10.43 7.82
CA ASP A 216 12.01 -9.09 7.63
C ASP A 216 12.49 -8.12 8.72
N ALA A 217 12.60 -8.57 9.97
CA ALA A 217 13.24 -7.80 11.04
C ALA A 217 14.72 -7.52 10.77
N VAL A 218 15.48 -8.48 10.21
CA VAL A 218 16.88 -8.25 9.80
C VAL A 218 16.96 -7.18 8.70
N THR A 219 16.06 -7.21 7.72
CA THR A 219 15.98 -6.15 6.71
C THR A 219 15.71 -4.80 7.35
N CYS A 220 14.75 -4.71 8.28
CA CYS A 220 14.47 -3.46 9.00
C CYS A 220 15.69 -2.94 9.75
N ALA A 221 16.40 -3.82 10.48
CA ALA A 221 17.61 -3.45 11.21
C ALA A 221 18.71 -2.94 10.26
N TYR A 222 18.85 -3.59 9.09
CA TYR A 222 19.81 -3.17 8.10
C TYR A 222 19.42 -1.84 7.42
N VAL A 223 18.12 -1.55 7.23
CA VAL A 223 17.67 -0.23 6.78
C VAL A 223 18.05 0.85 7.79
N ALA A 224 17.88 0.60 9.10
CA ALA A 224 18.33 1.52 10.15
C ALA A 224 19.86 1.74 10.10
N TRP A 225 20.63 0.66 9.97
CA TRP A 225 22.09 0.73 9.84
C TRP A 225 22.52 1.52 8.60
N TYR A 226 21.94 1.21 7.45
CA TYR A 226 22.18 1.87 6.17
C TYR A 226 21.86 3.37 6.23
N ALA A 227 20.70 3.72 6.76
CA ALA A 227 20.24 5.11 6.88
C ALA A 227 21.16 5.93 7.78
N TRP A 228 21.56 5.39 8.94
CA TRP A 228 22.48 6.06 9.86
C TRP A 228 23.89 6.18 9.29
N HIS A 229 24.38 5.15 8.60
CA HIS A 229 25.72 5.13 8.02
C HIS A 229 25.88 6.18 6.90
N HIS A 230 24.92 6.23 6.00
CA HIS A 230 24.99 7.09 4.81
C HIS A 230 24.34 8.46 4.97
N GLY A 231 23.40 8.59 5.91
CA GLY A 231 22.69 9.84 6.15
C GLY A 231 21.58 10.16 5.15
N PRO A 232 20.97 11.35 5.26
CA PRO A 232 19.76 11.73 4.53
C PRO A 232 19.89 11.66 3.00
N ALA A 233 21.09 11.84 2.44
CA ALA A 233 21.30 11.79 0.99
C ALA A 233 21.06 10.41 0.37
N ARG A 234 21.07 9.34 1.18
CA ARG A 234 20.75 7.96 0.76
C ARG A 234 19.42 7.47 1.29
N GLN A 235 18.49 8.38 1.55
CA GLN A 235 17.18 8.04 2.07
C GLN A 235 16.11 8.72 1.24
N ARG A 236 15.00 8.02 1.03
CA ARG A 236 13.77 8.61 0.49
C ARG A 236 12.68 8.46 1.53
N VAL A 237 12.12 9.59 1.94
CA VAL A 237 10.98 9.64 2.87
C VAL A 237 9.74 9.98 2.07
N TYR A 238 8.69 9.19 2.27
CA TYR A 238 7.35 9.41 1.73
C TYR A 238 6.43 9.82 2.87
N GLY A 239 5.56 10.80 2.64
CA GLY A 239 4.78 11.46 3.70
C GLY A 239 5.63 12.35 4.62
N SER A 240 5.24 12.45 5.89
CA SER A 240 5.92 13.29 6.89
C SER A 240 5.83 12.69 8.29
N VAL A 241 6.77 13.01 9.17
CA VAL A 241 6.70 12.56 10.58
C VAL A 241 5.41 13.02 11.26
N ALA A 242 4.80 14.13 10.84
CA ALA A 242 3.54 14.61 11.45
C ALA A 242 2.32 13.80 11.02
N GLU A 243 2.26 13.35 9.76
CA GLU A 243 1.09 12.70 9.15
C GLU A 243 1.25 11.19 8.95
N GLY A 244 2.42 10.65 9.30
CA GLY A 244 2.86 9.29 8.97
C GLY A 244 3.83 9.31 7.79
N HIS A 245 4.88 8.49 7.90
CA HIS A 245 5.99 8.46 6.96
C HIS A 245 6.37 7.03 6.59
N ILE A 246 7.06 6.83 5.47
CA ILE A 246 7.79 5.59 5.18
C ILE A 246 9.19 5.98 4.72
N LEU A 247 10.21 5.48 5.42
CA LEU A 247 11.61 5.62 5.04
C LEU A 247 12.04 4.41 4.19
N VAL A 248 12.60 4.70 3.01
CA VAL A 248 13.16 3.70 2.10
C VAL A 248 14.63 4.02 1.84
N PRO A 249 15.55 3.04 1.92
CA PRO A 249 16.94 3.25 1.53
C PRO A 249 17.07 3.63 0.06
N TRP A 250 18.03 4.50 -0.26
CA TRP A 250 18.20 5.07 -1.59
C TRP A 250 19.65 4.98 -2.10
N PRO A 251 20.15 3.77 -2.42
CA PRO A 251 21.48 3.60 -3.01
C PRO A 251 21.65 4.32 -4.35
N GLU A 252 22.89 4.60 -4.75
CA GLU A 252 23.20 5.24 -6.04
C GLU A 252 22.61 4.49 -7.23
N ALA A 253 22.73 3.16 -7.24
CA ALA A 253 22.17 2.32 -8.29
C ALA A 253 20.65 2.51 -8.40
N MET A 254 19.95 2.61 -7.26
CA MET A 254 18.51 2.85 -7.25
C MET A 254 18.17 4.28 -7.67
N ALA A 255 18.92 5.28 -7.21
CA ALA A 255 18.77 6.66 -7.64
C ALA A 255 18.91 6.77 -9.16
N ALA A 256 19.99 6.19 -9.71
CA ALA A 256 20.25 6.14 -11.15
C ALA A 256 19.13 5.42 -11.90
N ARG A 257 18.60 4.31 -11.38
CA ARG A 257 17.48 3.57 -11.99
C ARG A 257 16.14 4.31 -11.93
N MET A 258 15.98 5.21 -10.97
CA MET A 258 14.79 6.05 -10.83
C MET A 258 14.86 7.31 -11.68
N THR A 259 16.06 7.87 -11.90
CA THR A 259 16.30 9.07 -12.73
C THR A 259 16.65 8.76 -14.17
N ALA A 260 17.12 7.54 -14.46
CA ALA A 260 17.27 7.09 -15.83
C ALA A 260 15.96 7.44 -16.53
N PRO A 261 16.03 8.04 -17.75
CA PRO A 261 14.88 8.01 -18.61
C PRO A 261 14.40 6.59 -18.49
N SER A 262 13.10 6.38 -18.21
CA SER A 262 12.59 5.07 -18.51
C SER A 262 13.15 4.81 -19.90
N GLU A 263 13.90 3.72 -20.10
CA GLU A 263 13.86 3.14 -21.43
C GLU A 263 12.40 3.29 -21.79
N GLU A 264 12.10 3.97 -22.89
CA GLU A 264 10.85 3.72 -23.54
C GLU A 264 10.89 2.21 -23.75
N LYS A 265 10.47 1.48 -22.71
CA LYS A 265 9.60 0.36 -22.87
C LYS A 265 8.61 0.97 -23.85
N PRO A 266 8.53 0.45 -25.08
CA PRO A 266 7.41 0.81 -25.91
C PRO A 266 6.20 0.80 -24.99
N SER A 267 5.43 1.89 -25.00
CA SER A 267 4.09 1.92 -24.38
C SER A 267 3.54 0.52 -24.49
N PRO A 268 3.33 -0.15 -23.33
CA PRO A 268 3.57 -1.58 -23.15
C PRO A 268 3.40 -2.31 -24.47
N SER A 269 4.51 -2.72 -25.11
CA SER A 269 4.39 -3.72 -26.14
C SER A 269 3.59 -4.83 -25.50
N LYS A 270 2.43 -5.06 -26.10
CA LYS A 270 1.45 -6.13 -25.90
C LYS A 270 2.11 -7.49 -25.72
N GLU A 271 2.90 -7.71 -24.68
CA GLU A 271 2.97 -9.00 -24.03
C GLU A 271 1.76 -9.05 -23.12
N LYS A 272 0.63 -9.22 -23.81
CA LYS A 272 -0.37 -10.23 -23.49
C LYS A 272 0.01 -10.89 -22.18
N SER A 273 -0.72 -10.49 -21.13
CA SER A 273 -1.36 -11.51 -20.30
C SER A 273 -1.64 -12.71 -21.21
N THR A 274 -1.29 -13.91 -20.80
CA THR A 274 -1.72 -15.09 -21.57
C THR A 274 -3.26 -15.17 -21.66
N MET A 275 -4.00 -14.26 -21.01
CA MET A 275 -5.27 -13.80 -21.55
C MET A 275 -5.06 -12.78 -22.66
N PRO A 276 -5.45 -13.08 -23.92
CA PRO A 276 -5.25 -12.19 -25.04
C PRO A 276 -5.68 -10.78 -24.66
N ASP A 277 -4.73 -9.85 -24.72
CA ASP A 277 -5.01 -8.45 -24.94
C ASP A 277 -5.74 -8.43 -26.29
N SER A 278 -7.07 -8.55 -26.23
CA SER A 278 -7.89 -8.13 -27.33
C SER A 278 -7.68 -6.63 -27.38
N ASP A 279 -6.66 -6.24 -28.12
CA ASP A 279 -6.65 -5.02 -28.88
C ASP A 279 -8.05 -4.89 -29.48
N ARG A 280 -8.94 -4.22 -28.75
CA ARG A 280 -10.31 -3.94 -29.18
C ARG A 280 -10.29 -2.74 -30.12
N THR A 281 -9.19 -2.57 -30.87
CA THR A 281 -9.13 -1.78 -32.09
C THR A 281 -10.17 -2.35 -33.04
N GLY A 282 -11.35 -1.73 -33.05
CA GLY A 282 -12.51 -2.18 -33.83
C GLY A 282 -13.77 -2.44 -33.02
N LEU A 283 -13.78 -2.31 -31.69
CA LEU A 283 -15.06 -2.24 -30.99
C LEU A 283 -15.78 -0.93 -31.31
N PRO A 284 -17.10 -0.96 -31.54
CA PRO A 284 -17.87 0.25 -31.72
C PRO A 284 -17.81 1.12 -30.45
N PRO A 285 -17.94 2.46 -30.59
CA PRO A 285 -18.00 3.36 -29.44
C PRO A 285 -19.03 2.89 -28.39
N ASP A 286 -18.64 2.89 -27.12
CA ASP A 286 -19.51 2.50 -26.01
C ASP A 286 -20.54 3.60 -25.72
N THR A 287 -21.64 3.56 -26.45
CA THR A 287 -22.79 4.47 -26.30
C THR A 287 -23.90 3.90 -25.43
N LEU A 288 -23.64 2.82 -24.67
CA LEU A 288 -24.70 2.11 -23.94
C LEU A 288 -25.33 2.97 -22.85
N ASN A 289 -24.54 3.77 -22.12
CA ASN A 289 -25.06 4.58 -21.02
C ASN A 289 -26.13 5.57 -21.49
N ALA A 290 -25.98 6.14 -22.70
CA ALA A 290 -26.97 7.05 -23.29
C ALA A 290 -28.25 6.35 -23.78
N ARG A 291 -28.21 5.03 -24.01
CA ARG A 291 -29.34 4.27 -24.56
C ARG A 291 -30.17 3.57 -23.49
N ILE A 292 -29.52 3.00 -22.48
CA ILE A 292 -30.18 2.15 -21.48
C ILE A 292 -29.99 2.64 -20.03
N GLY A 293 -29.24 3.72 -19.82
CA GLY A 293 -28.87 4.20 -18.50
C GLY A 293 -27.83 3.32 -17.81
N VAL A 294 -27.14 3.87 -16.82
CA VAL A 294 -26.08 3.13 -16.11
C VAL A 294 -26.66 2.05 -15.20
N LEU A 295 -27.84 2.24 -14.60
CA LEU A 295 -28.47 1.25 -13.71
C LEU A 295 -28.76 -0.07 -14.43
N THR A 296 -29.42 -0.01 -15.59
CA THR A 296 -29.73 -1.20 -16.41
C THR A 296 -28.46 -1.93 -16.82
N ARG A 297 -27.43 -1.19 -17.23
CA ARG A 297 -26.12 -1.76 -17.56
C ARG A 297 -25.51 -2.50 -16.37
N ARG A 298 -25.53 -1.90 -15.17
CA ARG A 298 -24.99 -2.52 -13.95
C ARG A 298 -25.74 -3.78 -13.55
N GLU A 299 -27.06 -3.82 -13.73
CA GLU A 299 -27.84 -5.04 -13.49
C GLU A 299 -27.39 -6.18 -14.42
N VAL A 300 -27.28 -5.91 -15.72
CA VAL A 300 -26.82 -6.92 -16.70
C VAL A 300 -25.41 -7.42 -16.35
N GLU A 301 -24.49 -6.50 -16.07
CA GLU A 301 -23.11 -6.85 -15.71
C GLU A 301 -23.05 -7.63 -14.40
N ALA A 302 -23.79 -7.23 -13.36
CA ALA A 302 -23.79 -7.91 -12.06
C ALA A 302 -24.34 -9.34 -12.15
N ARG A 303 -25.43 -9.56 -12.90
CA ARG A 303 -26.04 -10.89 -13.07
C ARG A 303 -25.11 -11.90 -13.74
N ILE A 304 -24.17 -11.44 -14.57
CA ILE A 304 -23.14 -12.30 -15.19
C ILE A 304 -21.89 -12.38 -14.33
N LEU A 305 -21.40 -11.25 -13.82
CA LEU A 305 -20.14 -11.20 -13.09
C LEU A 305 -20.22 -11.86 -11.73
N ALA A 306 -21.32 -11.71 -10.99
CA ALA A 306 -21.45 -12.30 -9.66
C ALA A 306 -21.20 -13.82 -9.62
N PRO A 307 -21.90 -14.67 -10.41
CA PRO A 307 -21.64 -16.10 -10.39
C PRO A 307 -20.22 -16.47 -10.87
N ILE A 308 -19.63 -15.69 -11.77
CA ILE A 308 -18.24 -15.89 -12.20
C ILE A 308 -17.27 -15.54 -11.07
N ILE A 309 -17.51 -14.44 -10.36
CA ILE A 309 -16.72 -14.00 -9.21
C ILE A 309 -16.82 -15.05 -8.09
N ASP A 310 -17.99 -15.62 -7.85
CA ASP A 310 -18.18 -16.69 -6.88
C ASP A 310 -17.40 -17.94 -7.28
N ALA A 311 -17.55 -18.42 -8.52
CA ALA A 311 -16.84 -19.60 -9.01
C ALA A 311 -15.31 -19.43 -8.99
N LEU A 312 -14.82 -18.26 -9.39
CA LEU A 312 -13.40 -17.92 -9.28
C LEU A 312 -12.98 -17.80 -7.81
N GLY A 313 -13.84 -17.24 -6.96
CA GLY A 313 -13.60 -17.09 -5.53
C GLY A 313 -13.45 -18.45 -4.83
N ASP A 314 -14.25 -19.44 -5.22
CA ASP A 314 -14.14 -20.81 -4.72
C ASP A 314 -12.82 -21.46 -5.17
N ALA A 315 -12.39 -21.21 -6.41
CA ALA A 315 -11.19 -21.80 -6.99
C ALA A 315 -9.87 -21.13 -6.54
N PHE A 316 -9.88 -19.80 -6.37
CA PHE A 316 -8.68 -18.99 -6.22
C PHE A 316 -8.67 -18.13 -4.94
N GLY A 317 -9.73 -18.21 -4.14
CA GLY A 317 -9.93 -17.42 -2.93
C GLY A 317 -10.72 -16.13 -3.20
N ARG A 318 -11.90 -16.00 -2.56
CA ARG A 318 -12.85 -14.89 -2.74
C ARG A 318 -12.21 -13.52 -2.60
N GLU A 319 -11.40 -13.29 -1.57
CA GLU A 319 -10.76 -11.99 -1.34
C GLU A 319 -9.78 -11.60 -2.45
N ALA A 320 -8.98 -12.56 -2.94
CA ALA A 320 -8.02 -12.32 -4.02
C ALA A 320 -8.73 -12.00 -5.34
N VAL A 321 -9.81 -12.73 -5.64
CA VAL A 321 -10.63 -12.49 -6.82
C VAL A 321 -11.31 -11.12 -6.74
N ILE A 322 -11.93 -10.79 -5.60
CA ILE A 322 -12.52 -9.47 -5.38
C ILE A 322 -11.49 -8.35 -5.56
N ALA A 323 -10.25 -8.54 -5.08
CA ALA A 323 -9.18 -7.57 -5.27
C ALA A 323 -8.84 -7.36 -6.76
N VAL A 324 -8.66 -8.45 -7.53
CA VAL A 324 -8.39 -8.39 -8.98
C VAL A 324 -9.54 -7.71 -9.73
N VAL A 325 -10.79 -8.06 -9.40
CA VAL A 325 -11.98 -7.50 -10.01
C VAL A 325 -12.08 -6.01 -9.71
N ARG A 326 -11.86 -5.60 -8.45
CA ARG A 326 -11.83 -4.18 -8.05
C ARG A 326 -10.80 -3.41 -8.86
N ASP A 327 -9.58 -3.92 -8.99
CA ASP A 327 -8.52 -3.25 -9.74
C ASP A 327 -8.86 -3.12 -11.24
N ALA A 328 -9.49 -4.15 -11.82
CA ALA A 328 -9.97 -4.11 -13.19
C ALA A 328 -11.10 -3.09 -13.37
N ILE A 329 -12.06 -3.04 -12.45
CA ILE A 329 -13.17 -2.08 -12.48
C ILE A 329 -12.67 -0.64 -12.37
N ILE A 330 -11.66 -0.37 -11.53
CA ILE A 330 -11.04 0.95 -11.42
C ILE A 330 -10.41 1.38 -12.75
N ARG A 331 -9.64 0.50 -13.41
CA ARG A 331 -9.05 0.82 -14.73
C ARG A 331 -10.12 1.10 -15.79
N ILE A 332 -11.16 0.25 -15.85
CA ILE A 332 -12.29 0.46 -16.78
C ILE A 332 -13.00 1.79 -16.49
N ALA A 333 -13.15 2.17 -15.22
CA ALA A 333 -13.79 3.44 -14.86
C ALA A 333 -12.94 4.66 -15.28
N GLN A 334 -11.62 4.60 -15.12
CA GLN A 334 -10.71 5.64 -15.62
C GLN A 334 -10.79 5.79 -17.14
N GLU A 335 -10.76 4.67 -17.89
CA GLU A 335 -10.92 4.67 -19.34
C GLU A 335 -12.26 5.27 -19.78
N GLN A 336 -13.34 4.94 -19.07
CA GLN A 336 -14.66 5.51 -19.33
C GLN A 336 -14.73 7.00 -18.98
N GLY A 337 -14.02 7.46 -17.94
CA GLY A 337 -13.89 8.88 -17.63
C GLY A 337 -13.28 9.66 -18.80
N MET A 338 -12.16 9.16 -19.35
CA MET A 338 -11.51 9.76 -20.53
C MET A 338 -12.44 9.82 -21.75
N GLN A 339 -13.21 8.75 -21.98
CA GLN A 339 -14.20 8.71 -23.09
C GLN A 339 -15.37 9.65 -22.86
N LEU A 340 -15.77 9.84 -21.60
CA LEU A 340 -16.84 10.73 -21.21
C LEU A 340 -16.48 12.19 -21.49
N THR A 341 -15.22 12.60 -21.26
CA THR A 341 -14.72 13.94 -21.63
C THR A 341 -14.97 14.25 -23.11
N ALA A 342 -14.65 13.30 -24.00
CA ALA A 342 -14.91 13.45 -25.43
C ALA A 342 -16.42 13.51 -25.75
N THR A 343 -17.24 12.79 -25.00
CA THR A 343 -18.70 12.77 -25.17
C THR A 343 -19.37 14.06 -24.71
N MET A 344 -18.87 14.65 -23.62
CA MET A 344 -19.40 15.89 -23.06
C MET A 344 -18.86 17.15 -23.75
N GLY A 345 -17.77 17.02 -24.53
CA GLY A 345 -17.15 18.15 -25.23
C GLY A 345 -16.30 19.06 -24.35
N GLY A 346 -15.94 18.60 -23.14
CA GLY A 346 -15.16 19.31 -22.15
C GLY A 346 -14.95 18.47 -20.89
N ASP A 347 -14.01 18.88 -20.04
CA ASP A 347 -13.63 18.21 -18.79
C ASP A 347 -13.93 19.05 -17.54
N ASP A 348 -14.65 20.17 -17.66
CA ASP A 348 -14.98 21.01 -16.51
C ASP A 348 -16.10 20.42 -15.63
N LEU A 349 -16.22 20.95 -14.41
CA LEU A 349 -17.23 20.50 -13.43
C LEU A 349 -18.68 20.68 -13.91
N PRO A 350 -19.04 21.78 -14.60
CA PRO A 350 -20.36 21.88 -15.23
C PRO A 350 -20.64 20.75 -16.24
N ALA A 351 -19.70 20.42 -17.13
CA ALA A 351 -19.82 19.30 -18.07
C ALA A 351 -19.92 17.96 -17.32
N PHE A 352 -19.15 17.77 -16.25
CA PHE A 352 -19.26 16.58 -15.42
C PHE A 352 -20.65 16.48 -14.75
N ALA A 353 -21.16 17.58 -14.20
CA ALA A 353 -22.49 17.64 -13.58
C ALA A 353 -23.61 17.30 -14.57
N GLU A 354 -23.52 17.80 -15.82
CA GLU A 354 -24.46 17.43 -16.88
C GLU A 354 -24.41 15.93 -17.19
N SER A 355 -23.22 15.31 -17.15
CA SER A 355 -23.04 13.88 -17.41
C SER A 355 -23.79 12.98 -16.43
N LEU A 356 -24.08 13.46 -15.21
CA LEU A 356 -24.81 12.68 -14.21
C LEU A 356 -26.21 12.26 -14.67
N ARG A 357 -26.78 12.89 -15.70
CA ARG A 357 -28.03 12.44 -16.33
C ARG A 357 -28.02 10.95 -16.71
N PHE A 358 -26.86 10.40 -17.07
CA PHE A 358 -26.72 8.97 -17.40
C PHE A 358 -26.81 8.07 -16.16
N TRP A 359 -26.38 8.58 -14.99
CA TRP A 359 -26.41 7.88 -13.71
C TRP A 359 -27.71 8.08 -12.95
N THR A 360 -28.44 9.17 -13.20
CA THR A 360 -29.76 9.47 -12.62
C THR A 360 -30.92 8.98 -13.48
N GLN A 361 -30.66 8.60 -14.74
CA GLN A 361 -31.67 8.08 -15.68
C GLN A 361 -32.55 7.01 -15.01
N ASP A 362 -33.84 6.99 -15.35
CA ASP A 362 -34.83 6.06 -14.79
C ASP A 362 -34.96 6.18 -13.26
N ASN A 363 -34.78 7.40 -12.73
CA ASN A 363 -34.77 7.70 -11.30
C ASN A 363 -33.78 6.81 -10.53
N ALA A 364 -32.64 6.50 -11.15
CA ALA A 364 -31.64 5.62 -10.56
C ALA A 364 -31.02 6.22 -9.28
N LEU A 365 -30.93 7.54 -9.20
CA LEU A 365 -30.48 8.27 -8.02
C LEU A 365 -31.41 9.46 -7.77
N GLU A 366 -31.70 9.75 -6.49
CA GLU A 366 -32.30 11.01 -6.06
C GLU A 366 -31.21 11.89 -5.45
N LEU A 367 -31.03 13.08 -6.01
CA LEU A 367 -29.94 13.99 -5.67
C LEU A 367 -30.49 15.25 -4.98
N GLU A 368 -29.80 15.66 -3.93
CA GLU A 368 -29.92 16.97 -3.32
C GLU A 368 -28.65 17.76 -3.66
N VAL A 369 -28.71 18.66 -4.64
CA VAL A 369 -27.57 19.50 -5.03
C VAL A 369 -27.40 20.62 -4.02
N LEU A 370 -26.19 20.75 -3.47
CA LEU A 370 -25.82 21.72 -2.44
C LEU A 370 -25.04 22.90 -3.03
N ALA A 371 -24.17 22.65 -4.00
CA ALA A 371 -23.42 23.67 -4.72
C ALA A 371 -23.04 23.16 -6.13
N GLN A 372 -23.06 24.06 -7.12
CA GLN A 372 -22.62 23.75 -8.48
C GLN A 372 -22.11 25.03 -9.14
N ASP A 373 -20.80 25.08 -9.38
CA ASP A 373 -20.12 26.17 -10.06
C ASP A 373 -18.88 25.62 -10.80
N GLY A 374 -17.98 26.50 -11.27
CA GLY A 374 -16.79 26.10 -12.03
C GLY A 374 -15.71 25.41 -11.19
N ASP A 375 -15.74 25.58 -9.87
CA ASP A 375 -14.67 25.15 -8.95
C ASP A 375 -15.12 24.04 -8.00
N ARG A 376 -16.44 23.92 -7.76
CA ARG A 376 -17.01 22.85 -6.94
C ARG A 376 -18.35 22.33 -7.46
N PHE A 377 -18.57 21.05 -7.18
CA PHE A 377 -19.85 20.39 -7.37
C PHE A 377 -20.16 19.48 -6.18
N ASP A 378 -21.15 19.88 -5.37
CA ASP A 378 -21.54 19.23 -4.13
C ASP A 378 -22.97 18.75 -4.21
N PHE A 379 -23.19 17.48 -3.87
CA PHE A 379 -24.54 16.95 -3.74
C PHE A 379 -24.57 15.77 -2.77
N ASN A 380 -25.75 15.54 -2.20
CA ASN A 380 -26.06 14.30 -1.50
C ASN A 380 -26.88 13.39 -2.41
N VAL A 381 -26.62 12.09 -2.35
CA VAL A 381 -27.54 11.08 -2.89
C VAL A 381 -28.37 10.56 -1.74
N THR A 382 -29.66 10.88 -1.72
CA THR A 382 -30.59 10.49 -0.65
C THR A 382 -31.31 9.18 -0.94
N ARG A 383 -31.33 8.76 -2.21
CA ARG A 383 -31.77 7.41 -2.62
C ARG A 383 -30.93 6.87 -3.76
N CYS A 384 -30.58 5.58 -3.70
CA CYS A 384 -29.70 4.93 -4.66
C CYS A 384 -30.23 3.56 -5.08
N ARG A 385 -30.80 3.50 -6.29
CA ARG A 385 -31.32 2.23 -6.85
C ARG A 385 -30.21 1.24 -7.18
N TYR A 386 -28.96 1.67 -7.32
CA TYR A 386 -27.83 0.74 -7.41
C TYR A 386 -27.67 -0.05 -6.11
N ALA A 387 -27.69 0.62 -4.95
CA ALA A 387 -27.62 -0.07 -3.67
C ALA A 387 -28.81 -1.00 -3.44
N GLU A 388 -30.02 -0.56 -3.82
CA GLU A 388 -31.22 -1.40 -3.80
C GLU A 388 -31.06 -2.65 -4.70
N LEU A 389 -30.55 -2.46 -5.92
CA LEU A 389 -30.32 -3.53 -6.89
C LEU A 389 -29.38 -4.61 -6.35
N TYR A 390 -28.17 -4.26 -5.90
CA TYR A 390 -27.21 -5.26 -5.40
C TYR A 390 -27.75 -6.03 -4.18
N ARG A 391 -28.53 -5.37 -3.31
CA ARG A 391 -29.25 -6.05 -2.21
C ARG A 391 -30.31 -7.02 -2.73
N SER A 392 -31.12 -6.60 -3.70
CA SER A 392 -32.17 -7.47 -4.28
C SER A 392 -31.59 -8.68 -5.02
N LEU A 393 -30.38 -8.56 -5.57
CA LEU A 393 -29.64 -9.65 -6.21
C LEU A 393 -28.94 -10.57 -5.20
N GLY A 394 -28.99 -10.25 -3.89
CA GLY A 394 -28.35 -11.04 -2.85
C GLY A 394 -26.83 -10.90 -2.79
N ILE A 395 -26.26 -9.86 -3.40
CA ILE A 395 -24.81 -9.61 -3.53
C ILE A 395 -24.42 -8.18 -3.09
N PRO A 396 -24.88 -7.68 -1.93
CA PRO A 396 -24.62 -6.32 -1.48
C PRO A 396 -23.13 -6.00 -1.36
N GLU A 397 -22.29 -6.99 -1.05
CA GLU A 397 -20.84 -6.86 -0.95
C GLU A 397 -20.15 -6.52 -2.28
N LEU A 398 -20.75 -6.93 -3.42
CA LEU A 398 -20.23 -6.61 -4.74
C LEU A 398 -20.65 -5.21 -5.22
N GLY A 399 -21.63 -4.58 -4.57
CA GLY A 399 -22.11 -3.26 -4.96
C GLY A 399 -21.04 -2.17 -4.85
N ALA A 400 -20.23 -2.21 -3.78
CA ALA A 400 -19.11 -1.30 -3.64
C ALA A 400 -18.06 -1.53 -4.74
N VAL A 401 -17.74 -2.81 -5.02
CA VAL A 401 -16.72 -3.21 -6.00
C VAL A 401 -17.11 -2.82 -7.42
N LEU A 402 -18.34 -3.11 -7.83
CA LEU A 402 -18.80 -3.01 -9.21
C LEU A 402 -19.40 -1.63 -9.56
N SER A 403 -19.83 -0.85 -8.56
CA SER A 403 -20.46 0.46 -8.78
C SER A 403 -19.78 1.60 -8.02
N CYS A 404 -19.74 1.59 -6.68
CA CYS A 404 -19.31 2.78 -5.91
C CYS A 404 -17.81 3.11 -6.05
N ASN A 405 -16.95 2.12 -6.20
CA ASN A 405 -15.50 2.33 -6.37
C ASN A 405 -15.15 3.02 -7.71
N ARG A 406 -16.10 3.06 -8.64
CA ARG A 406 -15.91 3.68 -9.95
C ARG A 406 -15.84 5.20 -9.85
N ASP A 407 -16.47 5.80 -8.85
CA ASP A 407 -16.71 7.25 -8.84
C ASP A 407 -15.40 8.07 -8.82
N TRP A 408 -14.46 7.73 -7.93
CA TRP A 408 -13.11 8.34 -7.91
C TRP A 408 -12.35 8.09 -9.20
N ALA A 409 -12.38 6.85 -9.68
CA ALA A 409 -11.66 6.45 -10.88
C ALA A 409 -12.21 7.16 -12.14
N LEU A 410 -13.53 7.32 -12.22
CA LEU A 410 -14.23 8.00 -13.30
C LEU A 410 -13.86 9.49 -13.33
N ILE A 411 -13.97 10.20 -12.21
CA ILE A 411 -13.63 11.63 -12.20
C ILE A 411 -12.16 11.86 -12.52
N GLN A 412 -11.26 11.03 -12.00
CA GLN A 412 -9.83 11.12 -12.31
C GLN A 412 -9.52 10.87 -13.79
N GLY A 413 -10.29 9.99 -14.45
CA GLY A 413 -10.20 9.81 -15.89
C GLY A 413 -10.83 10.95 -16.69
N PHE A 414 -11.89 11.57 -16.17
CA PHE A 414 -12.61 12.67 -16.81
C PHE A 414 -11.83 13.98 -16.74
N ASN A 415 -11.32 14.33 -15.54
CA ASN A 415 -10.45 15.46 -15.28
C ASN A 415 -9.48 15.13 -14.11
N PRO A 416 -8.16 15.05 -14.36
CA PRO A 416 -7.19 14.72 -13.32
C PRO A 416 -6.99 15.85 -12.29
N ASP A 417 -7.43 17.08 -12.58
CA ASP A 417 -7.34 18.25 -11.69
C ASP A 417 -8.57 18.38 -10.78
N VAL A 418 -9.43 17.36 -10.71
CA VAL A 418 -10.61 17.34 -9.85
C VAL A 418 -10.50 16.22 -8.82
N ASP A 419 -10.53 16.62 -7.56
CA ASP A 419 -10.58 15.73 -6.40
C ASP A 419 -12.03 15.46 -5.99
N LEU A 420 -12.29 14.22 -5.58
CA LEU A 420 -13.55 13.80 -4.96
C LEU A 420 -13.30 13.46 -3.49
N GLU A 421 -13.98 14.15 -2.59
CA GLU A 421 -14.17 13.73 -1.21
C GLU A 421 -15.56 13.10 -1.05
N ARG A 422 -15.60 11.90 -0.47
CA ARG A 422 -16.83 11.20 -0.07
C ARG A 422 -16.53 10.31 1.12
N THR A 423 -17.27 10.49 2.21
CA THR A 423 -16.98 9.84 3.49
C THR A 423 -17.94 8.68 3.78
N GLN A 424 -19.12 8.68 3.17
CA GLN A 424 -20.16 7.70 3.43
C GLN A 424 -20.96 7.34 2.17
N THR A 425 -21.62 6.17 2.19
CA THR A 425 -22.49 5.73 1.10
C THR A 425 -23.72 5.00 1.59
N LEU A 426 -24.83 5.16 0.87
CA LEU A 426 -26.03 4.34 1.01
C LEU A 426 -25.73 2.85 0.85
N MET A 427 -24.75 2.46 0.02
CA MET A 427 -24.33 1.06 -0.15
C MET A 427 -23.84 0.46 1.17
N GLN A 428 -23.08 1.22 1.94
CA GLN A 428 -22.57 0.85 3.27
C GLN A 428 -23.61 1.01 4.39
N GLY A 429 -24.84 1.43 4.07
CA GLY A 429 -25.94 1.58 5.03
C GLY A 429 -26.02 2.96 5.70
N ALA A 430 -25.28 3.96 5.21
CA ALA A 430 -25.42 5.34 5.67
C ALA A 430 -26.75 5.96 5.20
N ALA A 431 -27.11 7.12 5.76
CA ALA A 431 -28.37 7.79 5.43
C ALA A 431 -28.36 8.45 4.04
N PHE A 432 -27.18 8.82 3.52
CA PHE A 432 -26.97 9.36 2.19
C PHE A 432 -25.52 9.12 1.73
N CYS A 433 -25.22 9.34 0.44
CA CYS A 433 -23.83 9.48 -0.05
C CYS A 433 -23.47 10.96 -0.17
N ASP A 434 -22.29 11.38 0.30
CA ASP A 434 -21.85 12.78 0.36
C ASP A 434 -20.78 13.12 -0.67
N PHE A 435 -21.18 13.43 -1.91
CA PHE A 435 -20.22 13.75 -2.97
C PHE A 435 -19.75 15.20 -2.89
N ARG A 436 -18.44 15.42 -2.79
CA ARG A 436 -17.81 16.74 -2.79
C ARG A 436 -16.69 16.80 -3.82
N TYR A 437 -16.98 17.37 -4.99
CA TYR A 437 -15.97 17.56 -6.03
C TYR A 437 -15.33 18.93 -5.91
N ARG A 438 -14.01 19.01 -5.99
CA ARG A 438 -13.22 20.24 -5.92
C ARG A 438 -12.20 20.27 -7.04
N ARG A 439 -12.07 21.40 -7.72
CA ARG A 439 -10.94 21.64 -8.60
C ARG A 439 -9.70 21.93 -7.73
N SER A 440 -8.62 21.21 -7.94
CA SER A 440 -7.36 21.45 -7.24
C SER A 440 -6.79 22.80 -7.74
N GLU A 441 -6.34 23.66 -6.83
CA GLU A 441 -5.60 24.88 -7.21
C GLU A 441 -4.33 24.45 -7.93
N ARG A 442 -4.22 24.74 -9.23
CA ARG A 442 -2.94 24.63 -9.91
C ARG A 442 -1.96 25.60 -9.24
N PRO A 443 -0.74 25.19 -8.87
CA PRO A 443 0.33 26.16 -8.73
C PRO A 443 0.41 26.90 -10.06
N GLU A 444 0.23 28.22 -10.06
CA GLU A 444 0.53 29.03 -11.24
C GLU A 444 1.97 28.71 -11.65
N ASN A 445 2.12 28.27 -12.90
CA ASN A 445 3.41 27.86 -13.44
C ASN A 445 4.43 29.00 -13.40
N ALA A 446 5.61 28.64 -12.85
CA ALA A 446 6.95 29.20 -13.03
C ALA A 446 7.33 30.48 -12.28
#